data_AF-A0A416JUC2-F1
#
_entry.id   AF-A0A416JUC2-F1
#
_cell.length_a   1.000
_cell.length_b   1.000
_cell.length_c   1.000
_cell.angle_alpha   90.00
_cell.angle_beta   90.00
_cell.angle_gamma   90.00
#
_symmetry.space_group_name_H-M   'P 1'
#
loop_
_entity.id
_entity.type
_entity.pdbx_description
1 polymer ?
#
loop_
_entity_poly.entity_id
_entity_poly.type
_entity_poly.pdbx_seq_one_letter_code
_entity_poly.pdbx_strand_id
1 'polypeptide(L)'
;MVRRGVFEFPMGVNLKDIIYEVCGGIADGKGLLGVQTGGTSGAIINADQIDMTLDIDTVSASGGRLGCGTILVIDDSNCIVDIVRNNLDFFRGESCGKCTPCREGGQQLYNLVTRISRGLATLPDLEKSMS
;
A
#
# COMPACT_ATOMS: atom_id res chain seq x y z
N MET A 1 11.10 0.43 10.26
CA MET A 1 11.17 1.67 11.05
C MET A 1 11.85 1.41 12.37
N VAL A 2 12.84 2.24 12.75
CA VAL A 2 13.51 2.19 14.06
C VAL A 2 12.54 2.58 15.19
N ARG A 3 11.70 3.59 14.97
CA ARG A 3 10.63 3.99 15.87
C ARG A 3 9.28 3.89 15.17
N ARG A 4 8.30 3.26 15.82
CA ARG A 4 6.90 3.14 15.37
C ARG A 4 5.98 3.81 16.40
N GLY A 5 4.88 4.39 15.95
CA GLY A 5 3.92 5.02 16.86
C GLY A 5 2.89 5.87 16.12
N VAL A 6 2.14 6.62 16.92
CA VAL A 6 1.22 7.65 16.44
C VAL A 6 1.87 9.00 16.69
N PHE A 7 1.88 9.83 15.66
CA PHE A 7 2.49 11.15 15.69
C PHE A 7 1.51 12.15 15.09
N GLU A 8 1.42 13.32 15.68
CA GLU A 8 0.56 14.39 15.22
C GLU A 8 1.41 15.53 14.67
N PHE A 9 1.07 15.97 13.46
CA PHE A 9 1.75 17.04 12.74
C PHE A 9 0.71 17.94 12.07
N PRO A 10 1.03 19.22 11.84
CA PRO A 10 0.25 20.03 10.92
C PRO A 10 0.29 19.41 9.51
N MET A 11 -0.80 19.60 8.76
CA MET A 11 -0.87 19.14 7.37
C MET A 11 0.21 19.82 6.50
N GLY A 12 0.75 19.08 5.53
CA GLY A 12 1.84 19.55 4.67
C GLY A 12 3.25 19.18 5.14
N VAL A 13 3.40 18.47 6.27
CA VAL A 13 4.67 17.85 6.67
C VAL A 13 5.18 16.89 5.59
N ASN A 14 6.50 16.86 5.34
CA ASN A 14 7.07 15.99 4.32
C ASN A 14 7.10 14.52 4.77
N LEU A 15 6.68 13.60 3.90
CA LEU A 15 6.63 12.16 4.19
C LEU A 15 8.03 11.57 4.44
N LYS A 16 9.03 11.98 3.66
CA LYS A 16 10.42 11.53 3.82
C LYS A 16 10.98 11.95 5.17
N ASP A 17 10.72 13.18 5.61
CA ASP A 17 11.16 13.68 6.90
C ASP A 17 10.53 12.89 8.05
N ILE A 18 9.25 12.52 7.96
CA ILE A 18 8.62 11.64 8.95
C ILE A 18 9.32 10.28 9.01
N ILE A 19 9.67 9.70 7.87
CA ILE A 19 10.30 8.39 7.80
C ILE A 19 11.71 8.44 8.39
N TYR A 20 12.55 9.36 7.94
CA TYR A 20 13.97 9.37 8.29
C TYR A 20 14.29 10.17 9.54
N GLU A 21 13.70 11.35 9.73
CA GLU A 21 14.01 12.23 10.86
C GLU A 21 13.19 11.89 12.11
N VAL A 22 11.88 11.63 11.96
CA VAL A 22 11.00 11.37 13.12
C VAL A 22 11.07 9.90 13.56
N CYS A 23 10.99 8.98 12.60
CA CYS A 23 10.90 7.55 12.86
C CYS A 23 12.27 6.84 12.82
N GLY A 24 13.36 7.57 12.55
CA GLY A 24 14.73 7.07 12.56
C GLY A 24 15.08 6.14 11.38
N GLY A 25 14.34 6.22 10.28
CA GLY A 25 14.58 5.43 9.08
C GLY A 25 14.19 3.96 9.21
N ILE A 26 14.68 3.14 8.28
CA ILE A 26 14.38 1.71 8.19
C ILE A 26 15.32 0.93 9.12
N ALA A 27 14.76 -0.09 9.78
CA ALA A 27 15.53 -0.91 10.72
C ALA A 27 16.51 -1.82 9.96
N ASP A 28 17.58 -2.23 10.65
CA ASP A 28 18.56 -3.21 10.15
C ASP A 28 19.27 -2.82 8.84
N GLY A 29 19.30 -1.52 8.50
CA GLY A 29 19.97 -1.02 7.29
C GLY A 29 19.29 -1.40 5.97
N LYS A 30 18.04 -1.88 6.01
CA LYS A 30 17.27 -2.28 4.82
C LYS A 30 16.88 -1.09 3.95
N GLY A 31 16.69 -1.34 2.65
CA GLY A 31 16.22 -0.36 1.69
C GLY A 31 14.71 -0.12 1.78
N LEU A 32 14.29 1.08 1.35
CA LEU A 32 12.88 1.39 1.19
C LEU A 32 12.38 0.83 -0.14
N LEU A 33 11.29 0.06 -0.10
CA LEU A 33 10.63 -0.45 -1.29
C LEU A 33 9.42 0.41 -1.68
N GLY A 34 8.67 0.90 -0.70
CA GLY A 34 7.54 1.78 -0.94
C GLY A 34 6.80 2.15 0.34
N VAL A 35 5.78 2.98 0.20
CA VAL A 35 4.97 3.49 1.32
C VAL A 35 3.49 3.44 0.96
N GLN A 36 2.69 2.75 1.76
CA GLN A 36 1.24 2.78 1.61
C GLN A 36 0.64 3.85 2.53
N THR A 37 -0.09 4.81 1.94
CA THR A 37 -0.76 5.90 2.66
C THR A 37 -2.26 5.65 2.74
N GLY A 38 -2.94 6.16 3.77
CA GLY A 38 -4.40 6.11 3.86
C GLY A 38 -4.97 4.73 4.20
N GLY A 39 -4.16 3.87 4.82
CA GLY A 39 -4.54 2.51 5.20
C GLY A 39 -4.50 1.52 4.04
N THR A 40 -5.04 0.32 4.25
CA THR A 40 -5.01 -0.77 3.25
C THR A 40 -5.73 -0.44 1.94
N SER A 41 -6.58 0.58 1.95
CA SER A 41 -7.34 1.07 0.79
C SER A 41 -6.61 2.10 -0.07
N GLY A 42 -5.49 2.64 0.40
CA GLY A 42 -4.67 3.55 -0.41
C GLY A 42 -3.61 2.81 -1.22
N ALA A 43 -3.04 3.51 -2.20
CA ALA A 43 -2.01 2.96 -3.07
C ALA A 43 -0.66 2.86 -2.35
N ILE A 44 0.21 2.00 -2.90
CA ILE A 44 1.62 1.94 -2.54
C ILE A 44 2.36 2.95 -3.42
N ILE A 45 2.98 3.93 -2.79
CA ILE A 45 3.83 4.96 -3.39
C ILE A 45 5.25 4.42 -3.47
N ASN A 46 5.92 4.60 -4.62
CA ASN A 46 7.27 4.11 -4.80
C ASN A 46 8.27 4.88 -3.92
N ALA A 47 9.37 4.21 -3.58
CA ALA A 47 10.41 4.78 -2.70
C ALA A 47 11.02 6.09 -3.22
N ASP A 48 11.06 6.30 -4.53
CA ASP A 48 11.58 7.51 -5.19
C ASP A 48 10.59 8.69 -5.19
N GLN A 49 9.33 8.45 -4.82
CA GLN A 49 8.25 9.45 -4.81
C GLN A 49 7.91 9.98 -3.41
N ILE A 50 8.65 9.56 -2.37
CA ILE A 50 8.32 9.90 -0.97
C ILE A 50 8.68 11.34 -0.57
N ASP A 51 9.47 12.04 -1.39
CA ASP A 51 9.87 13.42 -1.12
C ASP A 51 8.73 14.37 -1.52
N MET A 52 7.67 14.33 -0.70
CA MET A 52 6.41 15.01 -0.97
C MET A 52 5.74 15.44 0.33
N THR A 53 4.92 16.49 0.24
CA THR A 53 4.11 16.98 1.35
C THR A 53 2.89 16.08 1.57
N LEU A 54 2.59 15.80 2.84
CA LEU A 54 1.37 15.10 3.23
C LEU A 54 0.20 16.07 3.32
N ASP A 55 -0.34 16.40 2.14
CA ASP A 55 -1.62 17.08 1.95
C ASP A 55 -2.48 16.30 0.93
N ILE A 56 -3.78 16.60 0.87
CA ILE A 56 -4.74 15.83 0.07
C ILE A 56 -4.37 15.85 -1.42
N ASP A 57 -3.97 17.00 -1.95
CA ASP A 57 -3.76 17.19 -3.38
C ASP A 57 -2.46 16.52 -3.82
N THR A 58 -1.37 16.76 -3.07
CA THR A 58 -0.05 16.19 -3.36
C THR A 58 -0.07 14.66 -3.26
N VAL A 59 -0.68 14.11 -2.22
CA VAL A 59 -0.77 12.65 -2.05
C VAL A 59 -1.68 12.02 -3.11
N SER A 60 -2.75 12.71 -3.55
CA SER A 60 -3.60 12.21 -4.63
C SER A 60 -2.87 12.23 -5.98
N ALA A 61 -2.01 13.23 -6.22
CA ALA A 61 -1.21 13.35 -7.44
C ALA A 61 -0.18 12.22 -7.60
N SER A 62 0.29 11.61 -6.50
CA SER A 62 1.15 10.41 -6.54
C SER A 62 0.37 9.11 -6.71
N GLY A 63 -0.97 9.17 -6.83
CA GLY A 63 -1.86 8.00 -6.86
C GLY A 63 -2.22 7.44 -5.48
N GLY A 64 -1.64 8.01 -4.42
CA GLY A 64 -1.93 7.68 -3.03
C GLY A 64 -3.24 8.26 -2.52
N ARG A 65 -3.53 8.03 -1.24
CA ARG A 65 -4.63 8.68 -0.51
C ARG A 65 -4.17 9.01 0.90
N LEU A 66 -4.43 10.23 1.38
CA LEU A 66 -4.09 10.59 2.77
C LEU A 66 -4.93 9.78 3.78
N GLY A 67 -6.22 9.58 3.47
CA GLY A 67 -7.14 8.74 4.25
C GLY A 67 -7.16 9.10 5.73
N CYS A 68 -7.02 8.09 6.59
CA CYS A 68 -6.97 8.24 8.04
C CYS A 68 -5.58 8.62 8.59
N GLY A 69 -4.64 9.06 7.74
CA GLY A 69 -3.27 9.41 8.16
C GLY A 69 -2.37 8.22 8.49
N THR A 70 -2.81 6.99 8.17
CA THR A 70 -1.96 5.79 8.35
C THR A 70 -0.88 5.73 7.27
N ILE A 71 0.36 5.47 7.69
CA ILE A 71 1.53 5.33 6.83
C ILE A 71 2.17 3.98 7.13
N LEU A 72 2.11 3.05 6.16
CA LEU A 72 2.79 1.76 6.22
C LEU A 72 4.06 1.83 5.37
N VAL A 73 5.21 1.78 6.02
CA VAL A 73 6.52 1.73 5.36
C VAL A 73 6.88 0.28 5.03
N ILE A 74 7.25 0.03 3.78
CA ILE A 74 7.57 -1.29 3.24
C ILE A 74 9.04 -1.30 2.85
N ASP A 75 9.81 -2.22 3.44
CA ASP A 75 11.23 -2.42 3.13
C ASP A 75 11.47 -3.54 2.10
N ASP A 76 12.70 -3.64 1.62
CA ASP A 76 13.16 -4.59 0.60
C ASP A 76 13.15 -6.07 1.02
N SER A 77 12.87 -6.39 2.30
CA SER A 77 12.69 -7.77 2.75
C SER A 77 11.25 -8.29 2.57
N ASN A 78 10.34 -7.44 2.05
CA ASN A 78 8.94 -7.77 1.84
C ASN A 78 8.60 -7.95 0.36
N CYS A 79 7.58 -8.78 0.07
CA CYS A 79 7.03 -8.96 -1.26
C CYS A 79 5.78 -8.08 -1.45
N ILE A 80 5.82 -7.13 -2.39
CA ILE A 80 4.68 -6.24 -2.69
C ILE A 80 3.45 -7.04 -3.13
N VAL A 81 3.63 -8.10 -3.92
CA VAL A 81 2.52 -8.95 -4.38
C VAL A 81 1.82 -9.62 -3.19
N ASP A 82 2.57 -10.07 -2.19
CA ASP A 82 2.00 -10.66 -0.98
C ASP A 82 1.26 -9.64 -0.10
N ILE A 83 1.77 -8.41 -0.03
CA ILE A 83 1.07 -7.30 0.64
C ILE A 83 -0.26 -7.01 -0.04
N VAL A 84 -0.28 -6.90 -1.37
CA VAL A 84 -1.51 -6.71 -2.15
C VAL A 84 -2.48 -7.89 -1.94
N ARG A 85 -1.97 -9.13 -1.97
CA ARG A 85 -2.76 -10.33 -1.67
C ARG A 85 -3.41 -10.26 -0.28
N ASN A 86 -2.66 -9.85 0.73
CA ASN A 86 -3.16 -9.71 2.10
C ASN A 86 -4.23 -8.61 2.22
N ASN A 87 -4.04 -7.48 1.53
CA ASN A 87 -5.05 -6.42 1.47
C ASN A 87 -6.35 -6.92 0.81
N LEU A 88 -6.24 -7.69 -0.28
CA LEU A 88 -7.41 -8.30 -0.94
C LEU A 88 -8.11 -9.33 -0.08
N ASP A 89 -7.35 -10.11 0.70
CA ASP A 89 -7.92 -11.07 1.65
C ASP A 89 -8.82 -10.37 2.67
N PHE A 90 -8.30 -9.27 3.24
CA PHE A 90 -9.05 -8.40 4.14
C PHE A 90 -10.31 -7.85 3.48
N PHE A 91 -10.21 -7.21 2.31
CA PHE A 91 -11.38 -6.60 1.65
C PHE A 91 -12.44 -7.61 1.22
N ARG A 92 -12.03 -8.82 0.83
CA ARG A 92 -12.94 -9.93 0.58
C ARG A 92 -13.67 -10.34 1.85
N GLY A 93 -12.92 -10.55 2.94
CA GLY A 93 -13.48 -10.99 4.23
C GLY A 93 -14.44 -9.98 4.85
N GLU A 94 -14.13 -8.69 4.70
CA GLU A 94 -14.91 -7.57 5.23
C GLU A 94 -15.95 -7.02 4.24
N SER A 95 -16.17 -7.69 3.10
CA SER A 95 -17.18 -7.25 2.14
C SER A 95 -18.58 -7.36 2.75
N CYS A 96 -19.35 -6.27 2.69
CA CYS A 96 -20.76 -6.28 3.10
C CYS A 96 -21.65 -7.12 2.16
N GLY A 97 -21.12 -7.58 1.02
CA GLY A 97 -21.80 -8.48 0.10
C GLY A 97 -22.90 -7.85 -0.77
N LYS A 98 -23.15 -6.54 -0.65
CA LYS A 98 -24.27 -5.86 -1.34
C LYS A 98 -24.08 -5.76 -2.85
N CYS A 99 -22.87 -5.42 -3.30
CA CYS A 99 -22.56 -5.19 -4.71
C CYS A 99 -21.84 -6.41 -5.29
N THR A 100 -22.40 -7.01 -6.35
CA THR A 100 -21.79 -8.16 -7.04
C THR A 100 -20.32 -7.92 -7.45
N PRO A 101 -19.92 -6.74 -7.98
CA PRO A 101 -18.52 -6.48 -8.31
C PRO A 101 -17.59 -6.53 -7.08
N CYS A 102 -18.06 -6.14 -5.90
CA CYS A 102 -17.26 -6.19 -4.68
C CYS A 102 -17.21 -7.62 -4.11
N ARG A 103 -18.35 -8.31 -4.01
CA ARG A 103 -18.46 -9.64 -3.41
C ARG A 103 -17.78 -10.72 -4.25
N GLU A 104 -18.16 -10.81 -5.52
CA GLU A 104 -17.65 -11.85 -6.43
C GLU A 104 -16.33 -11.41 -7.06
N GLY A 105 -16.23 -10.14 -7.49
CA GLY A 105 -15.01 -9.60 -8.09
C GLY A 105 -13.84 -9.57 -7.12
N GLY A 106 -14.07 -9.24 -5.84
CA GLY A 106 -13.03 -9.32 -4.81
C GLY A 106 -12.46 -10.73 -4.63
N GLN A 107 -13.33 -11.75 -4.65
CA GLN A 107 -12.92 -13.15 -4.60
C GLN A 107 -12.14 -13.58 -5.86
N GLN A 108 -12.56 -13.15 -7.04
CA GLN A 108 -11.84 -13.42 -8.29
C GLN A 108 -10.45 -12.77 -8.29
N LEU A 109 -10.37 -11.50 -7.88
CA LEU A 109 -9.12 -10.75 -7.81
C LEU A 109 -8.14 -11.36 -6.80
N TYR A 110 -8.63 -11.77 -5.63
CA TYR A 110 -7.81 -12.50 -4.65
C TYR A 110 -7.23 -13.80 -5.23
N ASN A 111 -8.04 -14.58 -5.94
CA ASN A 111 -7.58 -15.84 -6.55
C ASN A 111 -6.51 -15.60 -7.61
N LEU A 112 -6.70 -14.57 -8.43
CA LEU A 112 -5.74 -14.17 -9.46
C LEU A 112 -4.40 -13.73 -8.84
N VAL A 113 -4.43 -12.81 -7.88
CA VAL A 113 -3.21 -12.33 -7.19
C VAL A 113 -2.53 -13.46 -6.41
N THR A 114 -3.29 -14.42 -5.86
CA THR A 114 -2.73 -15.61 -5.22
C THR A 114 -1.98 -16.50 -6.22
N ARG A 115 -2.47 -16.64 -7.45
CA ARG A 115 -1.73 -17.34 -8.52
C ARG A 115 -0.45 -16.60 -8.88
N ILE A 116 -0.50 -15.27 -8.98
CA ILE A 116 0.68 -14.43 -9.27
C ILE A 116 1.73 -14.58 -8.17
N SER A 117 1.34 -14.42 -6.90
CA SER A 117 2.22 -14.57 -5.73
C SER A 117 2.90 -15.94 -5.65
N ARG A 118 2.26 -17.00 -6.15
CA ARG A 118 2.82 -18.37 -6.19
C ARG A 118 3.63 -18.68 -7.45
N GLY A 119 3.78 -17.74 -8.38
CA GLY A 119 4.44 -17.97 -9.67
C GLY A 119 3.67 -18.90 -10.61
N LEU A 120 2.35 -19.03 -10.44
CA LEU A 120 1.48 -19.91 -11.23
C LEU A 120 0.64 -19.16 -12.28
N ALA A 121 0.77 -17.84 -12.35
CA ALA A 121 0.04 -16.99 -13.29
C ALA A 121 0.73 -16.92 -14.66
N THR A 122 -0.06 -16.69 -15.70
CA THR A 122 0.40 -16.52 -17.08
C THR A 122 0.26 -15.06 -17.55
N LEU A 123 0.88 -14.68 -18.68
CA LEU A 123 0.69 -13.33 -19.25
C LEU A 123 -0.79 -12.98 -19.50
N PRO A 124 -1.63 -13.89 -20.04
CA PRO A 124 -3.08 -13.65 -20.12
C PRO A 124 -3.77 -13.42 -18.77
N ASP A 125 -3.23 -13.98 -17.67
CA ASP A 125 -3.75 -13.72 -16.33
C ASP A 125 -3.47 -12.27 -15.89
N LEU A 126 -2.33 -11.70 -16.30
CA LEU A 126 -2.01 -10.28 -16.05
C LEU A 126 -2.91 -9.34 -16.86
N GLU A 127 -3.17 -9.64 -18.13
CA GLU A 127 -4.07 -8.83 -18.96
C GLU A 127 -5.49 -8.76 -18.38
N LYS A 128 -6.01 -9.88 -17.87
CA LYS A 128 -7.31 -9.94 -17.18
C LYS A 128 -7.38 -9.08 -15.91
N SER A 129 -6.26 -8.79 -15.27
CA SER A 129 -6.24 -7.92 -14.08
C SER A 129 -6.42 -6.43 -14.41
N MET A 130 -6.23 -6.06 -15.68
CA MET A 130 -6.22 -4.67 -16.15
C MET A 130 -7.51 -4.28 -16.92
N SER A 131 -8.41 -5.23 -17.14
CA SER A 131 -9.72 -5.05 -17.82
C SER A 131 -10.87 -5.01 -16.84
#